data_AF-A0A199W5A2-F1
#
_entry.id   AF-A0A199W5A2-F1
#
_cell.length_a   1.000
_cell.length_b   1.000
_cell.length_c   1.000
_cell.angle_alpha   90.00
_cell.angle_beta   90.00
_cell.angle_gamma   90.00
#
_symmetry.space_group_name_H-M   'P 1'
#
loop_
_entity.id
_entity.type
_entity.pdbx_description
1 polymer ?
#
loop_
_entity_poly.entity_id
_entity_poly.type
_entity_poly.pdbx_seq_one_letter_code
_entity_poly.pdbx_strand_id
1 'polypeptide(L)'
;MQESVLSSRRAPPEDCAAAAAAAAEDDADEPKSRRSASFPGARISAAAAAAFFGLFFFLLLVLVFAARGAQPRPVFCGSPYDALTRSALLVRRLDGLASDFGSLGVPWYRTSYDAISKQGKTVEWTTNDLLKGLEEFLPVYETRPIKNNMYGMGFDHSFGLWFMVRWLKPDLMIESGAFKGHSTWVLRQAVPEARIISLSPRHPEKYLKKGPAYVDKNCTYFAGKDFVDFGSVDWAKVMDKHGISDLSQVVVFFDDHQNELKRLKQALKAGFQNLIFEDNYDTGTGDHYSLRQICDQSYIRGGGHSCFIDSDEARIRSKRKKFWEKAVDIEELCGKGDAWWGVRGYVRDNFNHSNKAIPYEEHFENSRFLESVLDVYWELPPVAGPSLTHQTRYDPARAPNPIIEDGQYGLFQRLGLGRLETSVFNGYTQMLYVQISPSTS
;
A
#
# COMPACT_ATOMS: atom_id res chain seq x y z
N MET A 1 44.09 28.84 6.55
CA MET A 1 43.64 29.69 7.68
C MET A 1 42.30 29.13 8.09
N GLN A 2 42.29 28.11 8.97
CA GLN A 2 42.39 28.18 10.45
C GLN A 2 40.96 28.30 11.04
N GLU A 3 40.45 27.32 11.79
CA GLU A 3 40.81 26.90 13.18
C GLU A 3 40.36 27.95 14.23
N SER A 4 39.89 27.64 15.44
CA SER A 4 39.64 26.39 16.22
C SER A 4 38.43 26.65 17.18
N VAL A 5 37.60 25.73 17.67
CA VAL A 5 37.75 24.55 18.57
C VAL A 5 38.04 24.85 20.07
N LEU A 6 36.96 24.93 20.86
CA LEU A 6 36.75 24.50 22.27
C LEU A 6 37.41 25.20 23.50
N SER A 7 36.83 24.84 24.67
CA SER A 7 37.23 25.11 26.09
C SER A 7 36.63 26.38 26.74
N SER A 8 36.34 26.44 28.06
CA SER A 8 36.66 25.52 29.17
C SER A 8 35.55 25.39 30.25
N ARG A 9 35.81 24.61 31.33
CA ARG A 9 34.91 24.33 32.48
C ARG A 9 35.31 25.14 33.74
N ARG A 10 34.43 25.18 34.76
CA ARG A 10 34.81 25.41 36.18
C ARG A 10 33.99 24.57 37.17
N ALA A 11 34.68 24.02 38.17
CA ALA A 11 34.26 23.30 39.39
C ALA A 11 35.57 22.89 40.15
N PRO A 12 35.55 22.28 41.35
CA PRO A 12 34.54 22.23 42.40
C PRO A 12 35.00 23.12 43.59
N PRO A 13 34.70 22.81 44.88
CA PRO A 13 35.31 21.74 45.71
C PRO A 13 34.22 20.83 46.40
N GLU A 14 34.43 19.83 47.27
CA GLU A 14 35.49 18.92 47.82
C GLU A 14 34.72 17.90 48.74
N ASP A 15 35.19 16.72 49.18
CA ASP A 15 36.14 15.68 48.72
C ASP A 15 35.94 14.40 49.61
N CYS A 16 36.83 13.39 49.53
CA CYS A 16 36.98 12.17 50.36
C CYS A 16 36.00 10.99 50.14
N ALA A 17 36.36 9.69 50.28
CA ALA A 17 37.61 8.89 50.23
C ALA A 17 37.27 7.46 50.73
N ALA A 18 37.89 6.32 50.36
CA ALA A 18 38.84 5.97 49.29
C ALA A 18 38.87 4.42 49.08
N ALA A 19 39.85 3.93 48.30
CA ALA A 19 40.19 2.56 47.85
C ALA A 19 39.92 1.36 48.81
N ALA A 20 39.72 0.08 48.42
CA ALA A 20 39.91 -0.73 47.19
C ALA A 20 41.13 -1.70 47.13
N ALA A 21 40.84 -2.93 46.66
CA ALA A 21 41.70 -3.95 46.01
C ALA A 21 42.54 -4.99 46.82
N ALA A 22 42.64 -6.18 46.18
CA ALA A 22 43.75 -7.16 46.18
C ALA A 22 43.87 -8.32 47.22
N ALA A 23 43.41 -9.51 46.77
CA ALA A 23 44.19 -10.75 46.56
C ALA A 23 44.62 -11.71 47.71
N ALA A 24 44.90 -12.96 47.28
CA ALA A 24 45.69 -14.06 47.87
C ALA A 24 45.10 -14.94 49.02
N GLU A 25 44.68 -16.15 48.62
CA GLU A 25 45.17 -17.50 49.05
C GLU A 25 45.07 -18.04 50.50
N ASP A 26 44.93 -19.39 50.51
CA ASP A 26 45.23 -20.43 51.52
C ASP A 26 44.41 -20.69 52.81
N ASP A 27 43.64 -21.80 52.71
CA ASP A 27 43.79 -23.08 53.45
C ASP A 27 43.13 -23.31 54.84
N ALA A 28 42.76 -24.59 55.07
CA ALA A 28 42.28 -25.28 56.29
C ALA A 28 41.12 -24.65 57.12
N ASP A 29 40.13 -25.37 57.68
CA ASP A 29 40.05 -26.81 57.97
C ASP A 29 38.57 -27.29 58.16
N GLU A 30 38.35 -28.61 58.26
CA GLU A 30 37.06 -29.29 58.46
C GLU A 30 36.67 -29.44 59.98
N PRO A 31 35.59 -30.15 60.39
CA PRO A 31 34.19 -30.12 59.92
C PRO A 31 33.17 -30.05 61.09
N LYS A 32 31.86 -29.99 60.77
CA LYS A 32 30.82 -30.70 61.57
C LYS A 32 29.54 -30.98 60.79
N SER A 33 29.01 -32.19 60.95
CA SER A 33 27.97 -32.76 60.09
C SER A 33 26.56 -32.79 60.71
N ARG A 34 25.53 -32.80 59.86
CA ARG A 34 24.20 -33.36 60.22
C ARG A 34 23.40 -33.88 59.02
N ARG A 35 23.61 -35.17 58.75
CA ARG A 35 22.72 -36.18 58.12
C ARG A 35 21.49 -35.67 57.34
N SER A 36 21.48 -35.92 56.03
CA SER A 36 20.24 -36.14 55.27
C SER A 36 19.66 -37.53 55.58
N ALA A 37 18.35 -37.70 55.39
CA ALA A 37 17.65 -38.98 55.54
C ALA A 37 17.19 -39.51 54.17
N SER A 38 17.39 -40.79 53.90
CA SER A 38 17.03 -41.46 52.65
C SER A 38 15.69 -42.19 52.78
N PHE A 39 14.81 -42.01 51.78
CA PHE A 39 13.61 -42.82 51.60
C PHE A 39 13.88 -43.97 50.61
N PRO A 40 13.34 -45.18 50.85
CA PRO A 40 13.55 -46.34 49.97
C PRO A 40 12.70 -46.25 48.70
N GLY A 41 13.33 -46.39 47.53
CA GLY A 41 12.65 -46.32 46.23
C GLY A 41 12.07 -47.66 45.76
N ALA A 42 10.77 -47.70 45.46
CA ALA A 42 10.15 -48.81 44.74
C ALA A 42 10.52 -48.73 43.25
N ARG A 43 11.27 -49.72 42.74
CA ARG A 43 11.68 -49.80 41.32
C ARG A 43 10.54 -50.29 40.43
N ILE A 44 9.66 -49.39 40.02
CA ILE A 44 8.79 -49.61 38.85
C ILE A 44 9.69 -49.60 37.61
N SER A 45 9.58 -50.61 36.74
CA SER A 45 10.38 -50.68 35.51
C SER A 45 9.91 -49.63 34.49
N ALA A 46 10.84 -49.04 33.74
CA ALA A 46 10.53 -47.99 32.75
C ALA A 46 9.50 -48.44 31.69
N ALA A 47 9.48 -49.75 31.36
CA ALA A 47 8.50 -50.35 30.47
C ALA A 47 7.06 -50.26 31.01
N ALA A 48 6.85 -50.44 32.32
CA ALA A 48 5.52 -50.34 32.94
C ALA A 48 5.00 -48.89 32.96
N ALA A 49 5.89 -47.91 33.19
CA ALA A 49 5.55 -46.49 33.08
C ALA A 49 5.18 -46.10 31.64
N ALA A 50 5.97 -46.52 30.65
CA ALA A 50 5.69 -46.27 29.23
C ALA A 50 4.34 -46.87 28.79
N ALA A 51 4.03 -48.10 29.22
CA ALA A 51 2.75 -48.74 28.95
C ALA A 51 1.56 -47.96 29.53
N PHE A 52 1.68 -47.44 30.77
CA PHE A 52 0.64 -46.62 31.40
C PHE A 52 0.39 -45.30 30.65
N PHE A 53 1.45 -44.58 30.25
CA PHE A 53 1.32 -43.35 29.46
C PHE A 53 0.71 -43.61 28.08
N GLY A 54 1.08 -44.71 27.41
CA GLY A 54 0.49 -45.11 26.13
C GLY A 54 -1.00 -45.43 26.24
N LEU A 55 -1.41 -46.20 27.27
CA LEU A 55 -2.81 -46.54 27.51
C LEU A 55 -3.65 -45.30 27.84
N PHE A 56 -3.11 -44.36 28.63
CA PHE A 56 -3.77 -43.10 28.95
C PHE A 56 -3.99 -42.22 27.70
N PHE A 57 -2.98 -42.08 26.84
CA PHE A 57 -3.11 -41.35 25.57
C PHE A 57 -4.14 -41.98 24.63
N PHE A 58 -4.20 -43.32 24.57
CA PHE A 58 -5.18 -44.03 23.76
C PHE A 58 -6.62 -43.81 24.26
N LEU A 59 -6.84 -43.89 25.59
CA LEU A 59 -8.13 -43.56 26.21
C LEU A 59 -8.55 -42.11 25.97
N LEU A 60 -7.61 -41.17 26.05
CA LEU A 60 -7.87 -39.75 25.76
C LEU A 60 -8.32 -39.54 24.30
N LEU A 61 -7.67 -40.21 23.35
CA LEU A 61 -8.05 -40.18 21.93
C LEU A 61 -9.45 -40.78 21.71
N VAL A 62 -9.76 -41.93 22.30
CA VAL A 62 -11.09 -42.57 22.20
C VAL A 62 -12.19 -41.64 22.74
N LEU A 63 -11.96 -40.98 23.87
CA LEU A 63 -12.90 -39.99 24.43
C LEU A 63 -13.11 -38.78 23.52
N VAL A 64 -12.04 -38.26 22.89
CA VAL A 64 -12.14 -37.15 21.92
C VAL A 64 -12.90 -37.54 20.64
N PHE A 65 -12.75 -38.79 20.18
CA PHE A 65 -13.55 -39.29 19.04
C PHE A 65 -15.01 -39.56 19.43
N ALA A 66 -15.29 -40.12 20.60
CA ALA A 66 -16.65 -40.31 21.10
C ALA A 66 -17.39 -38.97 21.27
N ALA A 67 -16.74 -37.95 21.84
CA ALA A 67 -17.29 -36.61 21.98
C ALA A 67 -17.63 -35.93 20.64
N ARG A 68 -16.93 -36.29 19.55
CA ARG A 68 -17.23 -35.83 18.19
C ARG A 68 -18.39 -36.59 17.52
N GLY A 69 -18.65 -37.82 17.93
CA GLY A 69 -19.80 -38.60 17.44
C GLY A 69 -21.15 -38.23 18.09
N ALA A 70 -21.12 -37.63 19.29
CA ALA A 70 -22.30 -37.40 20.13
C ALA A 70 -22.92 -35.99 20.05
N GLN A 71 -22.54 -35.16 19.08
CA GLN A 71 -23.15 -33.83 18.87
C GLN A 71 -24.47 -33.97 18.08
N PRO A 72 -25.63 -33.54 18.61
CA PRO A 72 -26.89 -33.55 17.88
C PRO A 72 -26.82 -32.55 16.71
N ARG A 73 -27.26 -32.96 15.52
CA ARG A 73 -27.34 -32.06 14.36
C ARG A 73 -28.45 -31.03 14.58
N PRO A 74 -28.17 -29.72 14.59
CA PRO A 74 -29.24 -28.73 14.54
C PRO A 74 -29.91 -28.80 13.16
N VAL A 75 -31.23 -28.99 13.15
CA VAL A 75 -32.03 -28.85 11.93
C VAL A 75 -32.20 -27.36 11.67
N PHE A 76 -31.46 -26.83 10.70
CA PHE A 76 -31.61 -25.46 10.22
C PHE A 76 -32.15 -25.48 8.79
N CYS A 77 -33.15 -24.64 8.51
CA CYS A 77 -33.67 -24.49 7.15
C CYS A 77 -32.61 -23.81 6.27
N GLY A 78 -32.37 -24.36 5.08
CA GLY A 78 -31.35 -23.86 4.17
C GLY A 78 -31.75 -22.57 3.46
N SER A 79 -30.84 -21.61 3.40
CA SER A 79 -30.81 -20.56 2.38
C SER A 79 -29.67 -20.89 1.40
N PRO A 80 -29.87 -20.85 0.07
CA PRO A 80 -29.01 -21.56 -0.88
C PRO A 80 -27.76 -20.76 -1.33
N TYR A 81 -26.95 -20.27 -0.39
CA TYR A 81 -25.69 -19.57 -0.68
C TYR A 81 -24.56 -19.91 0.30
N ASP A 82 -24.03 -21.13 0.24
CA ASP A 82 -22.67 -21.41 0.75
C ASP A 82 -21.99 -22.55 -0.03
N ALA A 83 -20.93 -22.19 -0.76
CA ALA A 83 -20.09 -23.13 -1.53
C ALA A 83 -18.61 -22.74 -1.59
N LEU A 84 -18.25 -21.48 -1.27
CA LEU A 84 -16.89 -20.94 -1.38
C LEU A 84 -16.14 -20.87 -0.04
N THR A 85 -16.81 -21.05 1.10
CA THR A 85 -16.27 -20.79 2.45
C THR A 85 -15.39 -21.93 2.99
N ARG A 86 -14.52 -22.55 2.17
CA ARG A 86 -13.72 -23.74 2.54
C ARG A 86 -12.20 -23.58 2.60
N SER A 87 -11.63 -22.45 2.19
CA SER A 87 -10.17 -22.24 2.21
C SER A 87 -9.62 -21.55 3.47
N ALA A 88 -10.47 -20.91 4.29
CA ALA A 88 -10.07 -19.99 5.37
C ALA A 88 -9.53 -20.65 6.67
N LEU A 89 -8.95 -21.85 6.60
CA LEU A 89 -8.69 -22.69 7.78
C LEU A 89 -7.48 -22.28 8.65
N LEU A 90 -6.73 -21.24 8.27
CA LEU A 90 -5.63 -20.66 9.07
C LEU A 90 -5.93 -19.27 9.68
N VAL A 91 -6.96 -18.55 9.23
CA VAL A 91 -7.27 -17.17 9.69
C VAL A 91 -8.32 -17.17 10.83
N ARG A 92 -8.26 -18.16 11.73
CA ARG A 92 -9.37 -18.43 12.65
C ARG A 92 -9.36 -17.62 13.96
N ARG A 93 -9.52 -16.28 13.87
CA ARG A 93 -10.22 -15.40 14.86
C ARG A 93 -10.06 -13.88 14.60
N LEU A 94 -10.69 -13.34 13.55
CA LEU A 94 -11.13 -11.92 13.55
C LEU A 94 -12.55 -11.72 13.00
N ASP A 95 -12.98 -12.52 12.03
CA ASP A 95 -14.15 -12.25 11.17
C ASP A 95 -15.52 -12.55 11.80
N GLY A 96 -15.61 -12.54 13.14
CA GLY A 96 -16.87 -12.72 13.88
C GLY A 96 -17.71 -11.44 14.04
N LEU A 97 -17.09 -10.27 13.84
CA LEU A 97 -17.69 -8.93 13.86
C LEU A 97 -16.94 -8.06 12.83
N ALA A 98 -17.10 -8.41 11.55
CA ALA A 98 -16.48 -7.69 10.45
C ALA A 98 -17.20 -6.34 10.22
N SER A 99 -16.72 -5.30 10.90
CA SER A 99 -17.17 -3.92 10.69
C SER A 99 -16.87 -3.49 9.25
N ASP A 100 -17.90 -3.10 8.49
CA ASP A 100 -17.76 -2.81 7.06
C ASP A 100 -16.77 -1.68 6.76
N PHE A 101 -16.55 -0.73 7.68
CA PHE A 101 -15.51 0.33 7.57
C PHE A 101 -14.08 -0.20 7.37
N GLY A 102 -13.83 -1.47 7.69
CA GLY A 102 -12.57 -2.15 7.40
C GLY A 102 -12.38 -2.52 5.93
N SER A 103 -13.46 -2.59 5.15
CA SER A 103 -13.40 -2.85 3.69
C SER A 103 -13.08 -1.57 2.90
N LEU A 104 -12.74 -1.73 1.62
CA LEU A 104 -12.54 -0.61 0.69
C LEU A 104 -13.79 0.26 0.60
N GLY A 105 -13.79 1.40 1.29
CA GLY A 105 -14.86 2.41 1.25
C GLY A 105 -15.00 3.18 -0.07
N VAL A 106 -14.55 2.58 -1.17
CA VAL A 106 -14.49 3.18 -2.51
C VAL A 106 -15.71 2.67 -3.30
N PRO A 107 -16.49 3.53 -4.00
CA PRO A 107 -17.85 3.23 -4.46
C PRO A 107 -18.04 1.96 -5.28
N TRP A 108 -16.97 1.51 -5.92
CA TRP A 108 -16.99 0.62 -7.07
C TRP A 108 -16.48 -0.79 -6.77
N TYR A 109 -16.01 -1.07 -5.55
CA TYR A 109 -15.50 -2.41 -5.20
C TYR A 109 -16.60 -3.37 -4.77
N ARG A 110 -17.06 -4.21 -5.71
CA ARG A 110 -17.59 -5.53 -5.35
C ARG A 110 -16.43 -6.53 -5.38
N THR A 111 -16.43 -7.46 -4.43
CA THR A 111 -15.33 -8.42 -4.27
C THR A 111 -15.12 -9.28 -5.51
N SER A 112 -13.86 -9.40 -5.92
CA SER A 112 -13.34 -10.23 -7.02
C SER A 112 -13.79 -9.82 -8.45
N TYR A 113 -12.80 -9.37 -9.23
CA TYR A 113 -12.81 -9.18 -10.69
C TYR A 113 -13.68 -8.06 -11.31
N ASP A 114 -14.82 -7.70 -10.72
CA ASP A 114 -15.73 -6.70 -11.30
C ASP A 114 -15.46 -5.27 -10.82
N ALA A 115 -14.73 -4.46 -11.61
CA ALA A 115 -14.59 -3.02 -11.39
C ALA A 115 -15.82 -2.26 -11.93
N ILE A 116 -16.66 -1.69 -11.06
CA ILE A 116 -17.94 -1.11 -11.49
C ILE A 116 -17.79 0.37 -11.91
N SER A 117 -18.66 0.78 -12.83
CA SER A 117 -18.70 2.07 -13.52
C SER A 117 -20.14 2.58 -13.58
N LYS A 118 -20.37 3.85 -13.95
CA LYS A 118 -21.70 4.38 -14.37
C LYS A 118 -22.52 3.38 -15.20
N GLN A 119 -21.85 2.62 -16.06
CA GLN A 119 -22.43 1.72 -17.06
C GLN A 119 -22.03 0.25 -16.82
N GLY A 120 -21.40 -0.07 -15.69
CA GLY A 120 -20.88 -1.42 -15.40
C GLY A 120 -19.66 -1.84 -16.24
N LYS A 121 -19.01 -0.90 -16.95
CA LYS A 121 -17.73 -1.13 -17.65
C LYS A 121 -16.62 -1.46 -16.64
N THR A 122 -16.04 -2.65 -16.77
CA THR A 122 -14.80 -3.04 -16.10
C THR A 122 -13.58 -2.63 -16.91
N VAL A 123 -12.38 -2.85 -16.36
CA VAL A 123 -11.18 -3.06 -17.21
C VAL A 123 -11.28 -4.39 -17.96
N GLU A 124 -10.58 -4.51 -19.08
CA GLU A 124 -10.62 -5.72 -19.93
C GLU A 124 -9.67 -6.84 -19.48
N TRP A 125 -8.69 -6.52 -18.64
CA TRP A 125 -7.61 -7.44 -18.25
C TRP A 125 -7.92 -8.25 -17.00
N THR A 126 -7.45 -9.50 -16.97
CA THR A 126 -7.67 -10.44 -15.86
C THR A 126 -6.41 -10.60 -14.98
N THR A 127 -6.53 -11.28 -13.83
CA THR A 127 -5.36 -11.69 -13.04
C THR A 127 -4.40 -12.60 -13.81
N ASN A 128 -4.86 -13.38 -14.80
CA ASN A 128 -3.95 -14.16 -15.65
C ASN A 128 -3.10 -13.25 -16.55
N ASP A 129 -3.68 -12.16 -17.05
CA ASP A 129 -2.94 -11.15 -17.83
C ASP A 129 -1.96 -10.39 -16.95
N LEU A 130 -2.34 -10.02 -15.72
CA LEU A 130 -1.45 -9.42 -14.73
C LEU A 130 -0.29 -10.35 -14.36
N LEU A 131 -0.54 -11.64 -14.13
CA LEU A 131 0.50 -12.64 -13.84
C LEU A 131 1.47 -12.81 -15.02
N LYS A 132 0.95 -12.88 -16.25
CA LYS A 132 1.79 -12.89 -17.46
C LYS A 132 2.57 -11.57 -17.62
N GLY A 133 1.95 -10.45 -17.28
CA GLY A 133 2.59 -9.13 -17.25
C GLY A 133 3.77 -9.09 -16.27
N LEU A 134 3.68 -9.74 -15.12
CA LEU A 134 4.78 -9.89 -14.17
C LEU A 134 5.92 -10.75 -14.73
N GLU A 135 5.60 -11.84 -15.45
CA GLU A 135 6.59 -12.67 -16.16
C GLU A 135 7.32 -11.87 -17.27
N GLU A 136 6.62 -11.00 -18.00
CA GLU A 136 7.22 -10.09 -18.99
C GLU A 136 8.00 -8.92 -18.35
N PHE A 137 7.52 -8.34 -17.24
CA PHE A 137 8.06 -7.10 -16.67
C PHE A 137 9.25 -7.28 -15.72
N LEU A 138 9.34 -8.39 -14.96
CA LEU A 138 10.44 -8.58 -14.01
C LEU A 138 11.85 -8.39 -14.64
N PRO A 139 12.21 -9.04 -15.77
CA PRO A 139 13.52 -8.84 -16.38
C PRO A 139 13.71 -7.39 -16.87
N VAL A 140 12.64 -6.70 -17.28
CA VAL A 140 12.69 -5.27 -17.62
C VAL A 140 13.06 -4.45 -16.37
N TYR A 141 12.36 -4.64 -15.25
CA TYR A 141 12.63 -3.92 -14.00
C TYR A 141 14.02 -4.18 -13.40
N GLU A 142 14.59 -5.37 -13.62
CA GLU A 142 15.97 -5.68 -13.26
C GLU A 142 16.99 -4.79 -14.02
N THR A 143 16.70 -4.39 -15.27
CA THR A 143 17.58 -3.50 -16.05
C THR A 143 17.56 -2.03 -15.62
N ARG A 144 16.54 -1.58 -14.86
CA ARG A 144 16.27 -0.14 -14.56
C ARG A 144 17.51 0.70 -14.22
N PRO A 145 17.64 1.94 -14.72
CA PRO A 145 18.81 2.79 -14.47
C PRO A 145 18.90 3.27 -13.01
N ILE A 146 17.76 3.40 -12.33
CA ILE A 146 17.67 3.91 -10.95
C ILE A 146 17.37 2.72 -10.03
N LYS A 147 18.42 2.07 -9.51
CA LYS A 147 18.25 0.87 -8.65
C LYS A 147 17.53 1.20 -7.35
N ASN A 148 17.94 2.28 -6.67
CA ASN A 148 17.27 2.84 -5.49
C ASN A 148 16.48 4.09 -5.91
N ASN A 149 15.15 3.95 -6.02
CA ASN A 149 14.24 5.04 -6.37
C ASN A 149 13.56 5.71 -5.15
N MET A 150 14.22 5.79 -3.99
CA MET A 150 13.70 6.48 -2.80
C MET A 150 13.09 7.86 -3.15
N TYR A 151 11.87 8.12 -2.66
CA TYR A 151 10.99 9.25 -3.01
C TYR A 151 10.36 9.21 -4.43
N GLY A 152 10.10 8.03 -4.97
CA GLY A 152 9.27 7.82 -6.17
C GLY A 152 8.87 6.35 -6.31
N MET A 153 8.13 6.01 -7.38
CA MET A 153 7.58 4.66 -7.62
C MET A 153 8.50 3.48 -7.25
N GLY A 154 7.95 2.55 -6.46
CA GLY A 154 8.52 1.21 -6.17
C GLY A 154 8.24 0.19 -7.28
N PHE A 155 8.39 -1.11 -7.00
CA PHE A 155 8.13 -2.18 -7.97
C PHE A 155 6.67 -2.20 -8.41
N ASP A 156 5.74 -2.23 -7.46
CA ASP A 156 4.30 -2.38 -7.71
C ASP A 156 3.78 -1.31 -8.66
N HIS A 157 4.01 -0.03 -8.33
CA HIS A 157 3.61 1.12 -9.14
C HIS A 157 4.33 1.15 -10.52
N SER A 158 5.60 0.73 -10.58
CA SER A 158 6.32 0.60 -11.86
C SER A 158 5.73 -0.50 -12.75
N PHE A 159 5.31 -1.63 -12.16
CA PHE A 159 4.65 -2.72 -12.87
C PHE A 159 3.28 -2.27 -13.39
N GLY A 160 2.47 -1.63 -12.53
CA GLY A 160 1.16 -1.12 -12.93
C GLY A 160 1.23 -0.14 -14.08
N LEU A 161 2.09 0.88 -13.98
CA LEU A 161 2.26 1.86 -15.06
C LEU A 161 2.71 1.18 -16.36
N TRP A 162 3.68 0.26 -16.31
CA TRP A 162 4.12 -0.51 -17.47
C TRP A 162 2.97 -1.32 -18.09
N PHE A 163 2.24 -2.07 -17.27
CA PHE A 163 1.18 -2.96 -17.69
C PHE A 163 0.00 -2.22 -18.32
N MET A 164 -0.45 -1.12 -17.69
CA MET A 164 -1.59 -0.34 -18.16
C MET A 164 -1.30 0.30 -19.53
N VAL A 165 -0.13 0.93 -19.72
CA VAL A 165 0.20 1.51 -21.04
C VAL A 165 0.59 0.45 -22.09
N ARG A 166 1.09 -0.73 -21.68
CA ARG A 166 1.22 -1.91 -22.56
C ARG A 166 -0.13 -2.43 -23.07
N TRP A 167 -1.18 -2.34 -22.26
CA TRP A 167 -2.54 -2.74 -22.66
C TRP A 167 -3.16 -1.70 -23.60
N LEU A 168 -3.16 -0.43 -23.17
CA LEU A 168 -3.77 0.71 -23.86
C LEU A 168 -3.07 1.11 -25.16
N LYS A 169 -1.76 0.84 -25.30
CA LYS A 169 -0.93 1.06 -26.51
C LYS A 169 -1.04 2.48 -27.12
N PRO A 170 -0.93 3.56 -26.32
CA PRO A 170 -1.10 4.93 -26.81
C PRO A 170 -0.04 5.35 -27.85
N ASP A 171 -0.45 6.19 -28.80
CA ASP A 171 0.44 6.89 -29.75
C ASP A 171 1.30 7.97 -29.06
N LEU A 172 0.78 8.52 -27.95
CA LEU A 172 1.42 9.55 -27.15
C LEU A 172 1.09 9.39 -25.66
N MET A 173 2.13 9.43 -24.82
CA MET A 173 2.05 9.41 -23.37
C MET A 173 2.44 10.78 -22.81
N ILE A 174 1.60 11.33 -21.94
CA ILE A 174 1.87 12.55 -21.18
C ILE A 174 2.22 12.15 -19.75
N GLU A 175 3.33 12.65 -19.24
CA GLU A 175 3.78 12.51 -17.86
C GLU A 175 3.78 13.90 -17.21
N SER A 176 3.18 14.01 -16.02
CA SER A 176 3.32 15.19 -15.16
C SER A 176 3.87 14.73 -13.82
N GLY A 177 5.15 15.01 -13.54
CA GLY A 177 5.84 14.48 -12.35
C GLY A 177 7.14 13.70 -12.59
N ALA A 178 7.98 14.09 -13.55
CA ALA A 178 9.14 13.27 -13.97
C ALA A 178 10.16 12.91 -12.86
N PHE A 179 10.34 13.74 -11.83
CA PHE A 179 11.37 13.62 -10.78
C PHE A 179 12.78 13.24 -11.32
N LYS A 180 13.23 11.99 -11.12
CA LYS A 180 14.52 11.44 -11.60
C LYS A 180 14.44 10.80 -13.00
N GLY A 181 13.26 10.73 -13.61
CA GLY A 181 13.00 10.07 -14.89
C GLY A 181 12.70 8.56 -14.79
N HIS A 182 12.37 8.03 -13.61
CA HIS A 182 12.09 6.59 -13.46
C HIS A 182 10.77 6.19 -14.12
N SER A 183 9.71 6.97 -13.91
CA SER A 183 8.43 6.90 -14.63
C SER A 183 8.63 7.02 -16.13
N THR A 184 9.41 8.00 -16.59
CA THR A 184 9.71 8.19 -18.02
C THR A 184 10.44 6.99 -18.63
N TRP A 185 11.33 6.33 -17.86
CA TRP A 185 11.96 5.08 -18.26
C TRP A 185 10.95 3.93 -18.36
N VAL A 186 10.07 3.75 -17.36
CA VAL A 186 9.01 2.74 -17.36
C VAL A 186 8.11 2.89 -18.60
N LEU A 187 7.64 4.11 -18.90
CA LEU A 187 6.85 4.43 -20.09
C LEU A 187 7.59 4.05 -21.38
N ARG A 188 8.87 4.40 -21.51
CA ARG A 188 9.71 4.04 -22.68
C ARG A 188 9.96 2.52 -22.80
N GLN A 189 10.00 1.76 -21.70
CA GLN A 189 10.08 0.29 -21.77
C GLN A 189 8.72 -0.36 -22.07
N ALA A 190 7.62 0.33 -21.83
CA ALA A 190 6.27 -0.17 -22.06
C ALA A 190 5.85 0.01 -23.52
N VAL A 191 6.09 1.18 -24.11
CA VAL A 191 5.82 1.45 -25.54
C VAL A 191 7.02 2.16 -26.18
N PRO A 192 8.01 1.40 -26.71
CA PRO A 192 9.29 1.95 -27.18
C PRO A 192 9.19 3.06 -28.24
N GLU A 193 8.23 2.98 -29.16
CA GLU A 193 8.08 3.92 -30.27
C GLU A 193 7.13 5.10 -29.97
N ALA A 194 6.36 5.06 -28.89
CA ALA A 194 5.37 6.09 -28.59
C ALA A 194 6.03 7.43 -28.21
N ARG A 195 5.34 8.53 -28.54
CA ARG A 195 5.82 9.88 -28.19
C ARG A 195 5.65 10.09 -26.69
N ILE A 196 6.64 10.70 -26.03
CA ILE A 196 6.53 11.06 -24.60
C ILE A 196 6.62 12.58 -24.48
N ILE A 197 5.68 13.16 -23.73
CA ILE A 197 5.72 14.55 -23.27
C ILE A 197 5.84 14.51 -21.75
N SER A 198 6.81 15.23 -21.18
CA SER A 198 7.10 15.19 -19.75
C SER A 198 7.10 16.61 -19.17
N LEU A 199 6.20 16.86 -18.23
CA LEU A 199 6.07 18.10 -17.47
C LEU A 199 6.76 17.92 -16.12
N SER A 200 7.73 18.78 -15.80
CA SER A 200 8.37 18.78 -14.48
C SER A 200 9.03 20.13 -14.20
N PRO A 201 8.82 20.73 -13.00
CA PRO A 201 9.56 21.94 -12.60
C PRO A 201 11.09 21.80 -12.70
N ARG A 202 11.61 20.58 -12.63
CA ARG A 202 13.04 20.27 -12.70
C ARG A 202 13.33 19.12 -13.65
N HIS A 203 14.06 19.41 -14.74
CA HIS A 203 14.48 18.41 -15.73
C HIS A 203 15.29 17.27 -15.07
N PRO A 204 15.04 15.98 -15.39
CA PRO A 204 15.71 14.85 -14.75
C PRO A 204 17.25 14.88 -14.80
N GLU A 205 17.85 15.49 -15.84
CA GLU A 205 19.31 15.68 -15.91
C GLU A 205 19.90 16.36 -14.66
N LYS A 206 19.11 17.22 -13.98
CA LYS A 206 19.57 18.01 -12.83
C LYS A 206 19.73 17.13 -11.57
N TYR A 207 19.44 15.83 -11.66
CA TYR A 207 19.67 14.82 -10.64
C TYR A 207 20.91 13.95 -10.91
N LEU A 208 21.42 13.89 -12.16
CA LEU A 208 22.65 13.15 -12.52
C LEU A 208 23.88 13.58 -11.71
N LYS A 209 23.90 14.83 -11.22
CA LYS A 209 24.94 15.37 -10.33
C LYS A 209 24.84 14.91 -8.87
N LYS A 210 23.76 14.20 -8.49
CA LYS A 210 23.48 13.72 -7.13
C LYS A 210 23.36 12.20 -7.03
N GLY A 211 23.23 11.49 -8.15
CA GLY A 211 23.07 10.04 -8.22
C GLY A 211 22.45 9.60 -9.55
N PRO A 212 22.03 8.34 -9.68
CA PRO A 212 21.36 7.83 -10.87
C PRO A 212 20.07 8.62 -11.19
N ALA A 213 19.91 8.97 -12.46
CA ALA A 213 18.72 9.54 -13.06
C ALA A 213 18.65 9.11 -14.53
N TYR A 214 17.49 9.25 -15.15
CA TYR A 214 17.24 8.90 -16.55
C TYR A 214 16.73 10.11 -17.33
N VAL A 215 17.12 10.19 -18.59
CA VAL A 215 16.63 11.18 -19.57
C VAL A 215 16.39 10.41 -20.86
N ASP A 216 15.14 10.35 -21.31
CA ASP A 216 14.81 9.78 -22.62
C ASP A 216 15.15 10.79 -23.71
N LYS A 217 15.84 10.36 -24.77
CA LYS A 217 16.30 11.25 -25.85
C LYS A 217 15.16 11.68 -26.78
N ASN A 218 14.05 10.94 -26.79
CA ASN A 218 12.92 11.14 -27.69
C ASN A 218 11.73 11.78 -26.95
N CYS A 219 11.91 12.18 -25.69
CA CYS A 219 10.90 12.82 -24.84
C CYS A 219 10.95 14.34 -24.99
N THR A 220 9.77 14.96 -25.13
CA THR A 220 9.60 16.42 -25.14
C THR A 220 9.39 16.90 -23.71
N TYR A 221 10.46 17.42 -23.10
CA TYR A 221 10.40 17.96 -21.74
C TYR A 221 9.99 19.44 -21.70
N PHE A 222 8.91 19.75 -20.98
CA PHE A 222 8.58 21.09 -20.54
C PHE A 222 9.11 21.26 -19.11
N ALA A 223 10.33 21.79 -18.96
CA ALA A 223 11.03 21.78 -17.69
C ALA A 223 11.97 22.97 -17.43
N GLY A 224 12.19 23.28 -16.15
CA GLY A 224 13.04 24.40 -15.73
C GLY A 224 12.49 25.74 -16.21
N LYS A 225 13.24 26.45 -17.07
CA LYS A 225 12.79 27.72 -17.67
C LYS A 225 11.65 27.55 -18.68
N ASP A 226 11.49 26.35 -19.22
CA ASP A 226 10.47 25.99 -20.21
C ASP A 226 9.35 25.14 -19.58
N PHE A 227 9.25 25.15 -18.24
CA PHE A 227 8.18 24.48 -17.49
C PHE A 227 6.86 25.25 -17.62
N VAL A 228 5.78 24.49 -17.77
CA VAL A 228 4.39 24.95 -17.74
C VAL A 228 3.56 23.89 -17.02
N ASP A 229 2.64 24.32 -16.15
CA ASP A 229 1.72 23.41 -15.46
C ASP A 229 0.75 22.74 -16.44
N PHE A 230 0.39 21.48 -16.19
CA PHE A 230 -0.55 20.71 -17.02
C PHE A 230 -1.85 21.46 -17.36
N GLY A 231 -2.41 22.24 -16.42
CA GLY A 231 -3.63 23.04 -16.63
C GLY A 231 -3.45 24.30 -17.47
N SER A 232 -2.21 24.67 -17.78
CA SER A 232 -1.80 25.88 -18.50
C SER A 232 -1.18 25.59 -19.88
N VAL A 233 -1.06 24.31 -20.27
CA VAL A 233 -0.60 23.92 -21.60
C VAL A 233 -1.71 24.16 -22.63
N ASP A 234 -1.32 24.73 -23.78
CA ASP A 234 -2.15 24.77 -25.00
C ASP A 234 -2.19 23.37 -25.64
N TRP A 235 -3.03 22.49 -25.08
CA TRP A 235 -3.06 21.08 -25.46
C TRP A 235 -3.45 20.85 -26.93
N ALA A 236 -4.35 21.65 -27.49
CA ALA A 236 -4.70 21.57 -28.91
C ALA A 236 -3.47 21.74 -29.80
N LYS A 237 -2.74 22.85 -29.61
CA LYS A 237 -1.50 23.15 -30.37
C LYS A 237 -0.38 22.14 -30.13
N VAL A 238 -0.31 21.53 -28.95
CA VAL A 238 0.66 20.47 -28.64
C VAL A 238 0.28 19.15 -29.33
N MET A 239 -0.99 18.77 -29.35
CA MET A 239 -1.46 17.58 -30.07
C MET A 239 -1.30 17.75 -31.59
N ASP A 240 -1.68 18.90 -32.15
CA ASP A 240 -1.44 19.28 -33.55
C ASP A 240 0.03 19.11 -33.94
N LYS A 241 0.94 19.71 -33.16
CA LYS A 241 2.40 19.65 -33.37
C LYS A 241 2.92 18.21 -33.36
N HIS A 242 2.33 17.33 -32.56
CA HIS A 242 2.75 15.93 -32.43
C HIS A 242 1.99 14.98 -33.38
N GLY A 243 1.03 15.49 -34.16
CA GLY A 243 0.24 14.75 -35.14
C GLY A 243 -0.88 13.90 -34.55
N ILE A 244 -1.35 14.22 -33.34
CA ILE A 244 -2.40 13.46 -32.65
C ILE A 244 -3.77 14.11 -32.90
N SER A 245 -4.66 13.39 -33.60
CA SER A 245 -6.04 13.80 -33.84
C SER A 245 -7.07 13.06 -32.97
N ASP A 246 -6.72 11.89 -32.43
CA ASP A 246 -7.57 11.09 -31.54
C ASP A 246 -7.01 11.11 -30.10
N LEU A 247 -7.70 11.81 -29.20
CA LEU A 247 -7.33 11.91 -27.79
C LEU A 247 -7.64 10.64 -26.98
N SER A 248 -8.35 9.66 -27.55
CA SER A 248 -8.50 8.33 -26.95
C SER A 248 -7.25 7.47 -27.08
N GLN A 249 -6.33 7.79 -28.00
CA GLN A 249 -5.00 7.18 -28.12
C GLN A 249 -3.93 7.88 -27.27
N VAL A 250 -4.34 8.78 -26.36
CA VAL A 250 -3.47 9.46 -25.40
C VAL A 250 -3.70 8.89 -24.00
N VAL A 251 -2.62 8.65 -23.27
CA VAL A 251 -2.64 8.35 -21.82
C VAL A 251 -1.92 9.47 -21.08
N VAL A 252 -2.51 9.93 -19.98
CA VAL A 252 -1.92 10.92 -19.08
C VAL A 252 -1.58 10.25 -17.75
N PHE A 253 -0.33 10.36 -17.30
CA PHE A 253 0.15 9.89 -16.00
C PHE A 253 0.51 11.08 -15.09
N PHE A 254 -0.01 11.06 -13.86
CA PHE A 254 0.22 12.09 -12.83
C PHE A 254 0.98 11.51 -11.63
N ASP A 255 2.13 12.11 -11.33
CA ASP A 255 3.09 11.84 -10.24
C ASP A 255 3.62 13.20 -9.70
N ASP A 256 2.74 14.22 -9.65
CA ASP A 256 3.09 15.63 -9.42
C ASP A 256 2.57 16.22 -8.10
N HIS A 257 1.99 15.38 -7.24
CA HIS A 257 1.45 15.71 -5.92
C HIS A 257 0.55 16.97 -5.92
N GLN A 258 -0.21 17.14 -6.99
CA GLN A 258 -1.32 18.08 -7.06
C GLN A 258 -2.63 17.34 -6.77
N ASN A 259 -3.62 18.08 -6.28
CA ASN A 259 -4.99 17.60 -6.10
C ASN A 259 -5.51 16.89 -7.38
N GLU A 260 -5.88 15.62 -7.25
CA GLU A 260 -6.23 14.76 -8.39
C GLU A 260 -7.51 15.22 -9.08
N LEU A 261 -8.48 15.73 -8.32
CA LEU A 261 -9.72 16.30 -8.87
C LEU A 261 -9.46 17.55 -9.73
N LYS A 262 -8.47 18.37 -9.34
CA LYS A 262 -7.97 19.50 -10.13
C LYS A 262 -7.32 19.00 -11.42
N ARG A 263 -6.50 17.94 -11.37
CA ARG A 263 -5.91 17.30 -12.56
C ARG A 263 -6.97 16.66 -13.48
N LEU A 264 -7.93 15.93 -12.93
CA LEU A 264 -9.05 15.33 -13.66
C LEU A 264 -9.92 16.39 -14.34
N LYS A 265 -10.27 17.49 -13.64
CA LYS A 265 -11.00 18.63 -14.23
C LYS A 265 -10.20 19.33 -15.34
N GLN A 266 -8.88 19.41 -15.22
CA GLN A 266 -7.99 19.93 -16.28
C GLN A 266 -7.93 18.98 -17.50
N ALA A 267 -7.82 17.67 -17.27
CA ALA A 267 -7.75 16.66 -18.33
C ALA A 267 -9.07 16.53 -19.10
N LEU A 268 -10.20 16.54 -18.39
CA LEU A 268 -11.54 16.59 -18.96
C LEU A 268 -11.73 17.81 -19.87
N LYS A 269 -11.26 18.99 -19.42
CA LYS A 269 -11.29 20.24 -20.22
C LYS A 269 -10.39 20.14 -21.47
N ALA A 270 -9.30 19.37 -21.41
CA ALA A 270 -8.41 19.13 -22.54
C ALA A 270 -8.88 18.01 -23.48
N GLY A 271 -9.93 17.25 -23.12
CA GLY A 271 -10.49 16.16 -23.90
C GLY A 271 -9.78 14.80 -23.75
N PHE A 272 -8.84 14.67 -22.81
CA PHE A 272 -8.17 13.41 -22.52
C PHE A 272 -9.07 12.46 -21.73
N GLN A 273 -9.05 11.18 -22.07
CA GLN A 273 -9.96 10.18 -21.49
C GLN A 273 -9.26 9.19 -20.55
N ASN A 274 -8.03 8.77 -20.87
CA ASN A 274 -7.30 7.73 -20.13
C ASN A 274 -6.31 8.38 -19.16
N LEU A 275 -6.58 8.36 -17.87
CA LEU A 275 -5.74 8.97 -16.84
C LEU A 275 -5.22 7.91 -15.86
N ILE A 276 -3.96 8.02 -15.46
CA ILE A 276 -3.33 7.20 -14.42
C ILE A 276 -2.80 8.15 -13.33
N PHE A 277 -3.10 7.84 -12.07
CA PHE A 277 -2.65 8.60 -10.89
C PHE A 277 -1.76 7.71 -10.00
N GLU A 278 -0.55 8.21 -9.67
CA GLU A 278 0.26 7.77 -8.52
C GLU A 278 -0.39 8.29 -7.21
N ASP A 279 -0.02 7.70 -6.07
CA ASP A 279 -0.32 8.19 -4.72
C ASP A 279 -1.82 8.48 -4.46
N ASN A 280 -2.72 7.56 -4.89
CA ASN A 280 -4.18 7.64 -4.70
C ASN A 280 -4.59 7.37 -3.24
N TYR A 281 -4.17 8.26 -2.35
CA TYR A 281 -4.14 8.10 -0.89
C TYR A 281 -5.48 7.75 -0.24
N ASP A 282 -5.40 7.01 0.87
CA ASP A 282 -6.53 6.75 1.77
C ASP A 282 -6.98 8.00 2.56
N THR A 283 -8.24 8.00 2.95
CA THR A 283 -8.90 9.00 3.81
C THR A 283 -8.13 9.20 5.12
N GLY A 284 -7.82 10.46 5.45
CA GLY A 284 -6.95 10.86 6.55
C GLY A 284 -5.45 10.91 6.24
N THR A 285 -5.01 10.50 5.04
CA THR A 285 -3.57 10.42 4.68
C THR A 285 -3.18 11.27 3.46
N GLY A 286 -1.92 11.19 3.03
CA GLY A 286 -1.46 11.82 1.80
C GLY A 286 -1.06 13.29 1.90
N ASP A 287 -0.42 13.77 0.84
CA ASP A 287 0.05 15.16 0.71
C ASP A 287 -0.76 15.98 -0.31
N HIS A 288 -1.72 15.35 -0.98
CA HIS A 288 -2.71 15.99 -1.85
C HIS A 288 -4.07 15.25 -1.75
N TYR A 289 -5.12 15.87 -2.28
CA TYR A 289 -6.49 15.36 -2.25
C TYR A 289 -6.74 14.40 -3.43
N SER A 290 -6.82 13.11 -3.15
CA SER A 290 -6.96 12.02 -4.13
C SER A 290 -8.41 11.72 -4.51
N LEU A 291 -8.64 11.01 -5.61
CA LEU A 291 -9.97 10.52 -5.99
C LEU A 291 -10.51 9.55 -4.94
N ARG A 292 -9.67 8.70 -4.36
CA ARG A 292 -10.06 7.77 -3.29
C ARG A 292 -10.60 8.49 -2.06
N GLN A 293 -10.00 9.61 -1.66
CA GLN A 293 -10.54 10.44 -0.57
C GLN A 293 -11.91 11.01 -0.89
N ILE A 294 -12.14 11.45 -2.13
CA ILE A 294 -13.42 12.02 -2.59
C ILE A 294 -14.51 10.95 -2.68
N CYS A 295 -14.12 9.76 -3.16
CA CYS A 295 -14.94 8.57 -3.31
C CYS A 295 -15.41 7.97 -1.97
N ASP A 296 -14.65 8.16 -0.88
CA ASP A 296 -15.00 7.66 0.45
C ASP A 296 -16.23 8.39 1.02
N GLN A 297 -17.38 7.70 1.07
CA GLN A 297 -18.67 8.31 1.40
C GLN A 297 -19.57 7.38 2.21
N SER A 298 -20.40 7.96 3.09
CA SER A 298 -21.31 7.25 4.01
C SER A 298 -22.42 6.41 3.35
N TYR A 299 -22.69 6.60 2.05
CA TYR A 299 -23.60 5.77 1.27
C TYR A 299 -22.90 4.61 0.55
N ILE A 300 -21.58 4.50 0.68
CA ILE A 300 -20.75 3.44 0.13
C ILE A 300 -20.42 2.43 1.22
N ARG A 301 -20.40 1.14 0.85
CA ARG A 301 -20.05 0.08 1.79
C ARG A 301 -18.60 0.24 2.25
N GLY A 302 -18.41 0.44 3.56
CA GLY A 302 -17.11 0.70 4.16
C GLY A 302 -16.58 2.13 4.00
N GLY A 303 -17.36 3.00 3.37
CA GLY A 303 -17.07 4.43 3.26
C GLY A 303 -17.82 5.27 4.30
N GLY A 304 -17.30 6.47 4.57
CA GLY A 304 -17.72 7.32 5.67
C GLY A 304 -17.30 6.75 7.04
N HIS A 305 -16.98 7.63 7.99
CA HIS A 305 -16.28 7.22 9.22
C HIS A 305 -16.89 7.81 10.50
N SER A 306 -16.74 7.09 11.60
CA SER A 306 -17.27 7.39 12.93
C SER A 306 -16.17 7.96 13.83
N CYS A 307 -16.18 9.28 14.05
CA CYS A 307 -15.17 9.97 14.88
C CYS A 307 -15.27 9.73 16.40
N PHE A 308 -16.18 8.86 16.86
CA PHE A 308 -16.27 8.46 18.27
C PHE A 308 -15.10 7.54 18.66
N ILE A 309 -14.35 7.93 19.69
CA ILE A 309 -13.12 7.25 20.15
C ILE A 309 -13.37 5.85 20.74
N ASP A 310 -14.57 5.60 21.26
CA ASP A 310 -15.05 4.34 21.79
C ASP A 310 -15.74 3.44 20.74
N SER A 311 -15.80 3.89 19.47
CA SER A 311 -16.39 3.11 18.38
C SER A 311 -15.60 1.85 18.02
N ASP A 312 -16.31 0.90 17.41
CA ASP A 312 -15.69 -0.29 16.83
C ASP A 312 -14.69 0.04 15.72
N GLU A 313 -14.90 1.14 14.98
CA GLU A 313 -13.96 1.62 13.98
C GLU A 313 -12.64 2.07 14.62
N ALA A 314 -12.69 2.95 15.63
CA ALA A 314 -11.51 3.39 16.38
C ALA A 314 -10.75 2.19 17.00
N ARG A 315 -11.49 1.26 17.62
CA ARG A 315 -10.97 0.00 18.20
C ARG A 315 -10.30 -0.91 17.18
N ILE A 316 -10.72 -0.90 15.92
CA ILE A 316 -10.11 -1.65 14.81
C ILE A 316 -8.89 -0.90 14.26
N ARG A 317 -9.05 0.38 13.91
CA ARG A 317 -7.99 1.25 13.39
C ARG A 317 -6.76 1.30 14.30
N SER A 318 -6.95 1.50 15.61
CA SER A 318 -5.89 1.47 16.63
C SER A 318 -5.12 0.13 16.72
N LYS A 319 -5.72 -0.99 16.28
CA LYS A 319 -5.01 -2.28 16.14
C LYS A 319 -4.22 -2.32 14.83
N ARG A 320 -4.81 -1.88 13.72
CA ARG A 320 -4.20 -1.91 12.36
C ARG A 320 -2.97 -0.99 12.28
N LYS A 321 -3.01 0.17 12.93
CA LYS A 321 -1.89 1.13 13.08
C LYS A 321 -0.59 0.50 13.63
N LYS A 322 -0.68 -0.62 14.34
CA LYS A 322 0.47 -1.33 14.95
C LYS A 322 1.20 -2.26 13.99
N PHE A 323 0.65 -2.47 12.79
CA PHE A 323 1.20 -3.36 11.76
C PHE A 323 1.46 -2.64 10.43
N TRP A 324 0.69 -1.59 10.12
CA TRP A 324 0.67 -0.95 8.80
C TRP A 324 0.97 0.55 8.92
N GLU A 325 1.95 1.04 8.16
CA GLU A 325 2.51 2.40 8.27
C GLU A 325 1.50 3.49 7.90
N LYS A 326 0.76 3.28 6.80
CA LYS A 326 -0.28 4.22 6.30
C LYS A 326 -1.68 3.93 6.84
N ALA A 327 -1.85 2.94 7.71
CA ALA A 327 -3.08 2.89 8.51
C ALA A 327 -3.13 4.14 9.40
N VAL A 328 -4.34 4.67 9.62
CA VAL A 328 -4.58 5.78 10.56
C VAL A 328 -5.47 5.34 11.70
N ASP A 329 -5.19 5.83 12.91
CA ASP A 329 -6.12 5.79 14.03
C ASP A 329 -7.22 6.87 13.89
N ILE A 330 -8.11 6.99 14.88
CA ILE A 330 -9.26 7.90 14.76
C ILE A 330 -8.84 9.35 15.07
N GLU A 331 -7.81 9.51 15.90
CA GLU A 331 -7.20 10.78 16.30
C GLU A 331 -6.42 11.44 15.16
N GLU A 332 -5.82 10.64 14.27
CA GLU A 332 -5.24 11.05 12.99
C GLU A 332 -6.32 11.34 11.93
N LEU A 333 -7.34 10.48 11.82
CA LEU A 333 -8.38 10.57 10.79
C LEU A 333 -9.29 11.79 10.94
N CYS A 334 -9.76 12.06 12.16
CA CYS A 334 -10.88 12.98 12.38
C CYS A 334 -10.43 14.41 12.71
N GLY A 335 -11.02 15.37 12.02
CA GLY A 335 -10.85 16.81 12.24
C GLY A 335 -11.81 17.40 13.27
N LYS A 336 -11.85 18.74 13.31
CA LYS A 336 -12.80 19.50 14.15
C LYS A 336 -14.22 19.33 13.60
N GLY A 337 -15.17 18.98 14.46
CA GLY A 337 -16.57 18.78 14.06
C GLY A 337 -16.76 17.50 13.24
N ASP A 338 -16.13 16.41 13.70
CA ASP A 338 -16.22 15.06 13.13
C ASP A 338 -15.83 14.97 11.65
N ALA A 339 -14.96 15.88 11.21
CA ALA A 339 -14.51 16.02 9.84
C ALA A 339 -13.49 14.95 9.47
N TRP A 340 -13.95 13.74 9.12
CA TRP A 340 -13.11 12.63 8.66
C TRP A 340 -12.66 12.75 7.20
N TRP A 341 -13.34 13.55 6.38
CA TRP A 341 -13.13 13.62 4.93
C TRP A 341 -11.81 14.31 4.52
N GLY A 342 -11.30 13.95 3.33
CA GLY A 342 -10.01 14.43 2.83
C GLY A 342 -8.90 14.07 3.80
N VAL A 343 -8.19 15.09 4.32
CA VAL A 343 -7.42 14.95 5.56
C VAL A 343 -8.00 15.87 6.63
N ARG A 344 -8.75 15.29 7.58
CA ARG A 344 -9.29 16.01 8.75
C ARG A 344 -10.19 17.21 8.40
N GLY A 345 -10.89 17.16 7.27
CA GLY A 345 -11.69 18.25 6.71
C GLY A 345 -10.95 19.19 5.74
N TYR A 346 -9.70 18.88 5.38
CA TYR A 346 -8.88 19.70 4.47
C TYR A 346 -8.62 19.02 3.12
N VAL A 347 -8.76 19.80 2.06
CA VAL A 347 -8.20 19.54 0.73
C VAL A 347 -6.74 19.95 0.74
N ARG A 348 -5.86 18.99 0.44
CA ARG A 348 -4.43 19.21 0.22
C ARG A 348 -4.13 19.40 -1.26
N ASP A 349 -3.16 20.25 -1.56
CA ASP A 349 -2.64 20.50 -2.90
C ASP A 349 -1.18 20.96 -2.83
N ASN A 350 -0.42 20.78 -3.92
CA ASN A 350 0.96 21.21 -4.07
C ASN A 350 1.90 20.68 -2.96
N PHE A 351 2.08 19.35 -2.89
CA PHE A 351 2.96 18.69 -1.91
C PHE A 351 2.66 19.11 -0.45
N ASN A 352 1.37 19.16 -0.07
CA ASN A 352 0.87 19.63 1.23
C ASN A 352 1.23 21.08 1.61
N HIS A 353 1.75 21.91 0.69
CA HIS A 353 2.00 23.33 0.95
C HIS A 353 0.74 24.19 0.87
N SER A 354 -0.36 23.66 0.28
CA SER A 354 -1.68 24.26 0.29
C SER A 354 -2.67 23.35 1.02
N ASN A 355 -3.38 23.91 2.02
CA ASN A 355 -4.39 23.21 2.82
C ASN A 355 -5.65 24.08 2.91
N LYS A 356 -6.69 23.79 2.10
CA LYS A 356 -7.99 24.47 2.15
C LYS A 356 -8.96 23.63 2.98
N ALA A 357 -9.51 24.17 4.07
CA ALA A 357 -10.65 23.55 4.74
C ALA A 357 -11.87 23.52 3.81
N ILE A 358 -12.59 22.39 3.75
CA ILE A 358 -13.84 22.26 2.99
C ILE A 358 -14.98 21.73 3.88
N PRO A 359 -16.21 22.22 3.71
CA PRO A 359 -17.39 21.64 4.35
C PRO A 359 -17.73 20.26 3.76
N TYR A 360 -18.53 19.46 4.47
CA TYR A 360 -18.93 18.13 3.99
C TYR A 360 -19.76 18.20 2.70
N GLU A 361 -20.53 19.28 2.54
CA GLU A 361 -21.35 19.55 1.37
C GLU A 361 -20.48 19.73 0.11
N GLU A 362 -19.42 20.54 0.17
CA GLU A 362 -18.45 20.70 -0.94
C GLU A 362 -17.71 19.38 -1.22
N HIS A 363 -17.40 18.60 -0.17
CA HIS A 363 -16.80 17.27 -0.32
C HIS A 363 -17.71 16.28 -1.07
N PHE A 364 -18.98 16.20 -0.67
CA PHE A 364 -20.00 15.35 -1.28
C PHE A 364 -20.34 15.79 -2.72
N GLU A 365 -20.45 17.09 -3.00
CA GLU A 365 -20.61 17.62 -4.36
C GLU A 365 -19.45 17.23 -5.28
N ASN A 366 -18.22 17.25 -4.77
CA ASN A 366 -17.06 16.78 -5.53
C ASN A 366 -17.13 15.26 -5.81
N SER A 367 -17.71 14.46 -4.91
CA SER A 367 -17.99 13.03 -5.16
C SER A 367 -19.04 12.84 -6.26
N ARG A 368 -20.16 13.57 -6.21
CA ARG A 368 -21.18 13.54 -7.28
C ARG A 368 -20.65 14.03 -8.63
N PHE A 369 -19.68 14.93 -8.64
CA PHE A 369 -18.96 15.29 -9.86
C PHE A 369 -18.08 14.15 -10.39
N LEU A 370 -17.39 13.39 -9.53
CA LEU A 370 -16.62 12.23 -9.99
C LEU A 370 -17.54 11.13 -10.56
N GLU A 371 -18.64 10.80 -9.86
CA GLU A 371 -19.65 9.86 -10.36
C GLU A 371 -20.22 10.27 -11.73
N SER A 372 -20.36 11.57 -12.02
CA SER A 372 -20.90 12.06 -13.30
C SER A 372 -19.90 12.06 -14.47
N VAL A 373 -18.59 11.84 -14.22
CA VAL A 373 -17.55 11.83 -15.27
C VAL A 373 -16.74 10.52 -15.37
N LEU A 374 -16.62 9.74 -14.29
CA LEU A 374 -15.90 8.44 -14.30
C LEU A 374 -16.63 7.36 -15.11
N ASP A 375 -15.99 6.87 -16.16
CA ASP A 375 -16.47 5.78 -17.02
C ASP A 375 -15.82 4.42 -16.70
N VAL A 376 -14.62 4.42 -16.09
CA VAL A 376 -13.96 3.28 -15.43
C VAL A 376 -13.20 3.82 -14.22
N TYR A 377 -13.17 3.07 -13.11
CA TYR A 377 -12.29 3.31 -11.97
C TYR A 377 -11.64 1.98 -11.56
N TRP A 378 -10.31 1.89 -11.60
CA TRP A 378 -9.57 0.67 -11.28
C TRP A 378 -8.30 0.97 -10.48
N GLU A 379 -8.25 0.51 -9.24
CA GLU A 379 -7.03 0.54 -8.44
C GLU A 379 -6.16 -0.68 -8.75
N LEU A 380 -4.89 -0.41 -9.06
CA LEU A 380 -3.84 -1.41 -9.20
C LEU A 380 -3.70 -2.21 -7.90
N PRO A 381 -3.89 -3.53 -7.89
CA PRO A 381 -3.63 -4.34 -6.70
C PRO A 381 -2.13 -4.40 -6.39
N PRO A 382 -1.73 -4.55 -5.11
CA PRO A 382 -0.34 -4.85 -4.77
C PRO A 382 0.11 -6.14 -5.47
N VAL A 383 1.38 -6.22 -5.87
CA VAL A 383 1.90 -7.35 -6.66
C VAL A 383 1.85 -8.66 -5.87
N ALA A 384 2.18 -8.60 -4.58
CA ALA A 384 2.16 -9.74 -3.70
C ALA A 384 1.83 -9.34 -2.26
N GLY A 385 1.18 -10.25 -1.53
CA GLY A 385 0.76 -10.02 -0.15
C GLY A 385 1.92 -9.75 0.83
N PRO A 386 1.64 -9.14 2.00
CA PRO A 386 2.68 -8.79 2.98
C PRO A 386 3.48 -9.99 3.51
N SER A 387 2.94 -11.21 3.51
CA SER A 387 3.67 -12.42 3.89
C SER A 387 4.75 -12.84 2.88
N LEU A 388 4.72 -12.26 1.67
CA LEU A 388 5.65 -12.56 0.58
C LEU A 388 6.66 -11.42 0.38
N THR A 389 6.24 -10.17 0.56
CA THR A 389 7.03 -8.97 0.29
C THR A 389 7.66 -8.33 1.53
N HIS A 390 7.11 -8.62 2.72
CA HIS A 390 7.37 -7.88 3.97
C HIS A 390 7.04 -6.37 3.89
N GLN A 391 6.24 -5.93 2.92
CA GLN A 391 5.75 -4.55 2.84
C GLN A 391 4.79 -4.28 4.00
N THR A 392 5.05 -3.22 4.76
CA THR A 392 4.17 -2.69 5.82
C THR A 392 3.51 -1.37 5.44
N ARG A 393 3.85 -0.79 4.29
CA ARG A 393 3.38 0.56 3.88
C ARG A 393 1.86 0.67 3.83
N TYR A 394 1.15 -0.23 3.14
CA TYR A 394 -0.31 -0.17 3.00
C TYR A 394 -1.07 -1.01 4.04
N ASP A 395 -2.36 -0.73 4.21
CA ASP A 395 -3.26 -1.45 5.12
C ASP A 395 -4.14 -2.47 4.35
N PRO A 396 -3.96 -3.81 4.47
CA PRO A 396 -4.49 -4.76 3.47
C PRO A 396 -6.01 -4.90 3.34
N ALA A 397 -6.82 -4.45 4.31
CA ALA A 397 -8.28 -4.44 4.14
C ALA A 397 -8.77 -3.17 3.43
N ARG A 398 -7.92 -2.14 3.42
CA ARG A 398 -8.00 -0.92 2.63
C ARG A 398 -7.09 -1.01 1.40
N ALA A 399 -6.95 -2.19 0.79
CA ALA A 399 -6.33 -2.37 -0.52
C ALA A 399 -7.10 -3.44 -1.32
N PRO A 400 -7.03 -3.44 -2.67
CA PRO A 400 -7.47 -4.58 -3.46
C PRO A 400 -6.67 -5.84 -3.09
N ASN A 401 -7.27 -7.03 -3.20
CA ASN A 401 -6.55 -8.30 -2.99
C ASN A 401 -5.31 -8.36 -3.91
N PRO A 402 -4.11 -8.68 -3.39
CA PRO A 402 -2.89 -8.67 -4.19
C PRO A 402 -2.92 -9.72 -5.31
N ILE A 403 -2.18 -9.46 -6.39
CA ILE A 403 -2.10 -10.33 -7.58
C ILE A 403 -1.60 -11.73 -7.20
N ILE A 404 -0.72 -11.81 -6.19
CA ILE A 404 -0.24 -13.06 -5.58
C ILE A 404 -0.59 -13.01 -4.09
N GLU A 405 -1.55 -13.83 -3.67
CA GLU A 405 -2.06 -13.82 -2.29
C GLU A 405 -1.05 -14.38 -1.27
N ASP A 406 -1.22 -13.99 0.00
CA ASP A 406 -0.40 -14.50 1.11
C ASP A 406 -0.38 -16.03 1.14
N GLY A 407 0.79 -16.60 1.42
CA GLY A 407 1.00 -18.06 1.37
C GLY A 407 1.29 -18.65 -0.01
N GLN A 408 1.11 -17.92 -1.12
CA GLN A 408 1.42 -18.41 -2.48
C GLN A 408 2.93 -18.39 -2.82
N TYR A 409 3.80 -18.76 -1.86
CA TYR A 409 5.27 -18.72 -1.97
C TYR A 409 5.82 -19.40 -3.24
N GLY A 410 5.22 -20.52 -3.65
CA GLY A 410 5.64 -21.24 -4.86
C GLY A 410 5.43 -20.45 -6.15
N LEU A 411 4.36 -19.65 -6.24
CA LEU A 411 4.12 -18.75 -7.38
C LEU A 411 5.09 -17.57 -7.35
N PHE A 412 5.23 -16.92 -6.19
CA PHE A 412 6.15 -15.79 -5.98
C PHE A 412 7.61 -16.12 -6.34
N GLN A 413 8.07 -17.33 -5.99
CA GLN A 413 9.40 -17.82 -6.36
C GLN A 413 9.50 -18.23 -7.83
N ARG A 414 8.47 -18.89 -8.40
CA ARG A 414 8.44 -19.27 -9.84
C ARG A 414 8.53 -18.05 -10.75
N LEU A 415 7.85 -16.96 -10.38
CA LEU A 415 7.87 -15.68 -11.08
C LEU A 415 9.19 -14.91 -10.90
N GLY A 416 10.11 -15.37 -10.05
CA GLY A 416 11.41 -14.73 -9.78
C GLY A 416 11.35 -13.49 -8.87
N LEU A 417 10.17 -13.10 -8.38
CA LEU A 417 9.99 -11.90 -7.54
C LEU A 417 10.79 -11.98 -6.23
N GLY A 418 10.97 -13.18 -5.68
CA GLY A 418 11.81 -13.44 -4.51
C GLY A 418 13.32 -13.20 -4.70
N ARG A 419 13.76 -12.77 -5.89
CA ARG A 419 15.15 -12.32 -6.17
C ARG A 419 15.33 -10.80 -5.99
N LEU A 420 14.24 -10.04 -5.91
CA LEU A 420 14.28 -8.60 -5.68
C LEU A 420 14.53 -8.29 -4.21
N GLU A 421 15.22 -7.18 -3.92
CA GLU A 421 15.32 -6.65 -2.56
C GLU A 421 13.92 -6.31 -2.02
N THR A 422 13.59 -6.71 -0.79
CA THR A 422 12.30 -6.37 -0.15
C THR A 422 12.03 -4.86 -0.10
N SER A 423 13.09 -4.06 -0.12
CA SER A 423 13.08 -2.60 -0.24
C SER A 423 12.27 -2.07 -1.43
N VAL A 424 12.22 -2.79 -2.57
CA VAL A 424 11.54 -2.30 -3.78
C VAL A 424 10.02 -2.44 -3.68
N PHE A 425 9.54 -3.35 -2.85
CA PHE A 425 8.11 -3.57 -2.63
C PHE A 425 7.53 -2.62 -1.59
N ASN A 426 8.30 -2.09 -0.62
CA ASN A 426 7.79 -1.21 0.44
C ASN A 426 7.53 0.24 -0.04
N GLY A 427 6.80 0.38 -1.15
CA GLY A 427 6.56 1.61 -1.90
C GLY A 427 5.11 1.82 -2.33
N TYR A 428 4.18 0.89 -2.07
CA TYR A 428 2.78 1.00 -2.51
C TYR A 428 2.03 2.06 -1.69
N THR A 429 1.29 2.93 -2.39
CA THR A 429 0.42 3.99 -1.84
C THR A 429 -0.83 4.17 -2.70
N GLN A 430 -1.29 3.05 -3.29
CA GLN A 430 -2.38 2.96 -4.24
C GLN A 430 -2.06 3.70 -5.57
N MET A 431 -2.20 2.98 -6.69
CA MET A 431 -2.13 3.55 -8.03
C MET A 431 -3.48 3.31 -8.72
N LEU A 432 -3.93 4.28 -9.50
CA LEU A 432 -5.29 4.33 -10.04
C LEU A 432 -5.27 4.55 -11.55
N TYR A 433 -6.04 3.75 -12.29
CA TYR A 433 -6.49 4.09 -13.64
C TYR A 433 -7.94 4.53 -13.63
N VAL A 434 -8.22 5.65 -14.30
CA VAL A 434 -9.59 6.05 -14.64
C VAL A 434 -9.72 6.28 -16.14
N GLN A 435 -10.86 5.83 -16.68
CA GLN A 435 -11.37 6.36 -17.93
C GLN A 435 -12.42 7.42 -17.57
N ILE A 436 -12.34 8.61 -18.17
CA ILE A 436 -13.34 9.66 -18.02
C ILE A 436 -14.04 9.96 -19.33
N SER A 437 -15.33 10.30 -19.25
CA SER A 437 -16.12 10.82 -20.36
C SER A 437 -16.79 12.14 -19.99
N PRO A 438 -17.07 13.02 -20.96
CA PRO A 438 -17.99 14.14 -20.74
C PRO A 438 -19.36 13.62 -20.28
N SER A 439 -19.94 14.27 -19.28
CA SER A 439 -21.30 13.97 -18.82
C SER A 439 -22.31 14.16 -19.95
N THR A 440 -22.86 13.06 -20.46
CA THR A 440 -24.01 13.07 -21.38
C THR A 440 -25.17 13.81 -20.69
N SER A 441 -25.50 14.98 -21.22
CA SER A 441 -26.50 15.93 -20.69
C SER A 441 -27.86 15.73 -21.34
#